data_AF-A0A2S2CN80-F1
#
_entry.id   AF-A0A2S2CN80-F1
#
_cell.length_a   1.000
_cell.length_b   1.000
_cell.length_c   1.000
_cell.angle_alpha   90.00
_cell.angle_beta   90.00
_cell.angle_gamma   90.00
#
_symmetry.space_group_name_H-M   'P 1'
#
loop_
_entity.id
_entity.type
_entity.pdbx_description
1 polymer ?
#
loop_
_entity_poly.entity_id
_entity_poly.type
_entity_poly.pdbx_seq_one_letter_code
_entity_poly.pdbx_strand_id
1 'polypeptide(L)'
;MTGLSADQLREWTVRRALIQPDVPAQKRGSEAKFSWKTLLLLRLAVVLRTRFHVELQAHRELLGTARELLDGASFPMLWGATLAIYDLQRCELLSSRDVAAAHEDAILLRLDRHLAVLSQGIGLPDPVTQLPLFPALAVQGGTSSAVKVRQPKGGRP
;
A
#
# COMPACT_ATOMS: atom_id res chain seq x y z
N MET A 1 -15.08 3.53 6.36
CA MET A 1 -13.79 2.93 5.94
C MET A 1 -12.92 2.45 7.10
N THR A 2 -12.69 3.21 8.17
CA THR A 2 -11.79 2.79 9.27
C THR A 2 -12.44 1.84 10.28
N GLY A 3 -13.78 1.82 10.36
CA GLY A 3 -14.52 1.11 11.40
C GLY A 3 -14.66 1.92 12.71
N LEU A 4 -14.19 3.17 12.73
CA LEU A 4 -14.35 4.12 13.83
C LEU A 4 -15.55 5.03 13.60
N SER A 5 -16.25 5.40 14.67
CA SER A 5 -17.15 6.57 14.64
C SER A 5 -16.34 7.87 14.53
N ALA A 6 -16.99 8.98 14.16
CA ALA A 6 -16.34 10.29 14.09
C ALA A 6 -15.69 10.70 15.43
N ASP A 7 -16.37 10.43 16.54
CA ASP A 7 -15.84 10.71 17.88
C ASP A 7 -14.63 9.84 18.22
N GLN A 8 -14.68 8.54 17.89
CA GLN A 8 -13.54 7.65 18.11
C GLN A 8 -12.35 8.04 17.25
N LEU A 9 -12.58 8.44 15.99
CA LEU A 9 -11.53 8.93 15.12
C LEU A 9 -10.86 10.18 15.72
N ARG A 10 -11.65 11.16 16.17
CA ARG A 10 -11.12 12.36 16.83
C ARG A 10 -10.39 12.04 18.13
N GLU A 11 -10.93 11.13 18.93
CA GLU A 11 -10.31 10.67 20.17
C GLU A 11 -8.91 10.08 19.90
N TRP A 12 -8.79 9.23 18.88
CA TRP A 12 -7.53 8.53 18.57
C TRP A 12 -6.51 9.42 17.87
N THR A 13 -6.97 10.32 17.00
CA THR A 13 -6.08 11.10 16.12
C THR A 13 -5.68 12.45 16.69
N VAL A 14 -6.52 13.03 17.56
CA VAL A 14 -6.31 14.37 18.12
C VAL A 14 -6.11 14.32 19.63
N ARG A 15 -7.04 13.73 20.38
CA ARG A 15 -7.03 13.84 21.85
C ARG A 15 -5.98 12.97 22.51
N ARG A 16 -5.89 11.70 22.10
CA ARG A 16 -4.89 10.75 22.63
C ARG A 16 -3.62 10.69 21.79
N ALA A 17 -3.67 11.24 20.57
CA ALA A 17 -2.59 11.21 19.60
C ALA A 17 -2.00 9.79 19.44
N LEU A 18 -2.86 8.77 19.37
CA LEU A 18 -2.48 7.38 19.14
C LEU A 18 -1.92 7.19 17.72
N ILE A 19 -2.66 7.71 16.74
CA ILE A 19 -2.30 7.66 15.32
C ILE A 19 -2.62 9.03 14.74
N GLN A 20 -1.59 9.81 14.39
CA GLN A 20 -1.79 11.17 13.90
C GLN A 20 -2.23 11.19 12.43
N PRO A 21 -3.02 12.19 12.01
CA PRO A 21 -3.27 12.43 10.59
C PRO A 21 -1.97 12.80 9.88
N ASP A 22 -1.86 12.48 8.59
CA ASP A 22 -0.70 12.87 7.77
C ASP A 22 -0.61 14.38 7.60
N VAL A 23 -1.77 15.05 7.50
CA VAL A 23 -1.85 16.51 7.57
C VAL A 23 -2.90 16.89 8.62
N PRO A 24 -2.52 17.50 9.74
CA PRO A 24 -3.47 17.95 10.74
C PRO A 24 -4.32 19.11 10.22
N ALA A 25 -5.54 19.23 10.73
CA ALA A 25 -6.38 20.39 10.49
C ALA A 25 -5.70 21.65 11.06
N GLN A 26 -5.49 22.68 10.23
CA GLN A 26 -4.74 23.88 10.62
C GLN A 26 -5.62 24.99 11.18
N LYS A 27 -6.90 25.03 10.80
CA LYS A 27 -7.86 26.09 11.18
C LYS A 27 -9.26 25.51 11.42
N ARG A 28 -10.10 26.26 12.14
CA ARG A 28 -11.52 25.93 12.32
C ARG A 28 -12.19 25.81 10.94
N GLY A 29 -12.81 24.67 10.66
CA GLY A 29 -13.42 24.37 9.36
C GLY A 29 -12.50 23.71 8.33
N SER A 30 -11.20 23.53 8.62
CA SER A 30 -10.32 22.71 7.78
C SER A 30 -10.34 21.25 8.22
N GLU A 31 -10.23 20.33 7.27
CA GLU A 31 -10.22 18.89 7.51
C GLU A 31 -8.80 18.36 7.61
N ALA A 32 -8.59 17.38 8.49
CA ALA A 32 -7.36 16.61 8.53
C ALA A 32 -7.30 15.65 7.33
N LYS A 33 -6.11 15.45 6.77
CA LYS A 33 -5.90 14.53 5.64
C LYS A 33 -5.23 13.26 6.11
N PHE A 34 -5.73 12.15 5.57
CA PHE A 34 -5.27 10.81 5.89
C PHE A 34 -4.83 10.11 4.60
N SER A 35 -3.61 9.58 4.60
CA SER A 35 -3.10 8.66 3.59
C SER A 35 -3.72 7.29 3.77
N TRP A 36 -3.64 6.45 2.72
CA TRP A 36 -4.09 5.07 2.82
C TRP A 36 -3.34 4.28 3.90
N LYS A 37 -2.07 4.63 4.19
CA LYS A 37 -1.25 4.01 5.24
C LYS A 37 -1.82 4.30 6.62
N THR A 38 -2.15 5.56 6.88
CA THR A 38 -2.80 5.97 8.14
C THR A 38 -4.16 5.32 8.30
N LEU A 39 -4.96 5.26 7.22
CA LEU A 39 -6.25 4.60 7.25
C LEU A 39 -6.12 3.09 7.50
N LEU A 40 -5.11 2.43 6.91
CA LEU A 40 -4.80 1.03 7.18
C LEU A 40 -4.41 0.82 8.64
N LEU A 41 -3.50 1.63 9.18
CA LEU A 41 -3.08 1.56 10.57
C LEU A 41 -4.26 1.75 11.54
N LEU A 42 -5.16 2.71 11.27
CA LEU A 42 -6.39 2.89 12.04
C LEU A 42 -7.27 1.63 12.01
N ARG A 43 -7.43 0.99 10.84
CA ARG A 43 -8.20 -0.27 10.69
C ARG A 43 -7.56 -1.42 11.49
N LEU A 44 -6.23 -1.52 11.48
CA LEU A 44 -5.51 -2.56 12.23
C LEU A 44 -5.60 -2.30 13.74
N ALA A 45 -5.46 -1.05 14.18
CA ALA A 45 -5.62 -0.66 15.58
C ALA A 45 -7.04 -0.96 16.12
N VAL A 46 -8.09 -0.77 15.31
CA VAL A 46 -9.45 -1.21 15.65
C VAL A 46 -9.49 -2.71 15.91
N VAL A 47 -8.87 -3.52 15.05
CA VAL A 47 -8.82 -4.98 15.24
C VAL A 47 -8.08 -5.36 16.52
N LEU A 48 -6.92 -4.76 16.78
CA LEU A 48 -6.15 -5.00 17.99
C LEU A 48 -6.96 -4.72 19.26
N ARG A 49 -7.65 -3.57 19.30
CA ARG A 49 -8.49 -3.22 20.45
C ARG A 49 -9.72 -4.10 20.58
N THR A 50 -10.41 -4.41 19.48
CA THR A 50 -11.75 -5.02 19.54
C THR A 50 -11.74 -6.53 19.57
N ARG A 51 -10.76 -7.18 18.94
CA ARG A 51 -10.67 -8.64 18.84
C ARG A 51 -9.63 -9.24 19.77
N PHE A 52 -8.55 -8.50 20.05
CA PHE A 52 -7.44 -8.96 20.87
C PHE A 52 -7.35 -8.21 22.20
N HIS A 53 -8.26 -7.26 22.45
CA HIS A 53 -8.34 -6.47 23.69
C HIS A 53 -7.03 -5.74 24.05
N VAL A 54 -6.22 -5.39 23.04
CA VAL A 54 -4.95 -4.67 23.25
C VAL A 54 -5.23 -3.23 23.70
N GLU A 55 -4.58 -2.82 24.79
CA GLU A 55 -4.59 -1.44 25.26
C GLU A 55 -3.68 -0.54 24.41
N LEU A 56 -4.22 0.04 23.35
CA LEU A 56 -3.45 0.84 22.38
C LEU A 56 -2.63 1.99 23.00
N GLN A 57 -3.07 2.54 24.14
CA GLN A 57 -2.35 3.62 24.82
C GLN A 57 -1.06 3.13 25.50
N ALA A 58 -1.04 1.88 25.98
CA ALA A 58 0.13 1.27 26.57
C ALA A 58 1.16 0.86 25.50
N HIS A 59 0.70 0.55 24.28
CA HIS A 59 1.51 0.07 23.16
C HIS A 59 1.61 1.09 22.02
N ARG A 60 1.86 2.36 22.33
CA ARG A 60 1.99 3.42 21.31
C ARG A 60 3.22 3.23 20.42
N GLU A 61 4.31 2.72 20.99
CA GLU A 61 5.54 2.44 20.25
C GLU A 61 5.30 1.39 19.17
N LEU A 62 4.55 0.32 19.49
CA LEU A 62 4.12 -0.69 18.51
C LEU A 62 3.36 -0.07 17.32
N LEU A 63 2.47 0.89 17.57
CA LEU A 63 1.77 1.61 16.49
C LEU A 63 2.73 2.48 15.65
N GLY A 64 3.76 3.04 16.29
CA GLY A 64 4.84 3.76 15.61
C GLY A 64 5.67 2.85 14.71
N THR A 65 6.13 1.70 15.22
CA THR A 65 6.87 0.71 14.42
C THR A 65 6.03 0.17 13.27
N ALA A 66 4.75 -0.14 13.52
CA ALA A 66 3.83 -0.55 12.46
C ALA A 66 3.67 0.54 11.39
N ARG A 67 3.67 1.81 11.78
CA ARG A 67 3.64 2.94 10.84
C ARG A 67 4.90 2.96 9.96
N GLU A 68 6.08 2.85 10.56
CA GLU A 68 7.35 2.86 9.84
C GLU A 68 7.43 1.73 8.79
N LEU A 69 6.98 0.52 9.15
CA LEU A 69 6.87 -0.61 8.22
C LEU A 69 5.96 -0.29 7.02
N LEU A 70 4.80 0.32 7.28
CA LEU A 70 3.87 0.72 6.22
C LEU A 70 4.43 1.87 5.37
N ASP A 71 5.24 2.76 5.93
CA ASP A 71 5.86 3.85 5.19
C ASP A 71 6.86 3.35 4.14
N GLY A 72 7.56 2.24 4.41
CA GLY A 72 8.42 1.56 3.45
C GLY A 72 7.69 0.72 2.38
N ALA A 73 6.40 0.45 2.54
CA ALA A 73 5.64 -0.44 1.66
C ALA A 73 4.77 0.33 0.63
N SER A 74 4.63 -0.26 -0.56
CA SER A 74 3.66 0.18 -1.56
C SER A 74 2.31 -0.54 -1.36
N PHE A 75 1.21 0.11 -1.72
CA PHE A 75 -0.13 -0.48 -1.56
C PHE A 75 -0.29 -1.85 -2.26
N PRO A 76 0.19 -2.05 -3.52
CA PRO A 76 0.10 -3.36 -4.17
C PRO A 76 0.93 -4.44 -3.49
N MET A 77 2.09 -4.10 -2.91
CA MET A 77 2.99 -5.07 -2.26
C MET A 77 2.36 -5.69 -1.00
N LEU A 78 1.44 -5.00 -0.35
CA LEU A 78 0.81 -5.48 0.88
C LEU A 78 -0.27 -6.55 0.65
N TRP A 79 -0.65 -6.82 -0.61
CA TRP A 79 -1.57 -7.89 -0.92
C TRP A 79 -0.91 -9.25 -0.74
N GLY A 80 -1.60 -10.15 -0.03
CA GLY A 80 -1.06 -11.42 0.44
C GLY A 80 -0.14 -11.29 1.66
N ALA A 81 0.14 -10.08 2.14
CA ALA A 81 0.99 -9.86 3.30
C ALA A 81 0.21 -9.94 4.63
N THR A 82 0.95 -10.22 5.70
CA THR A 82 0.45 -10.30 7.08
C THR A 82 1.31 -9.44 7.99
N LEU A 83 0.69 -8.59 8.80
CA LEU A 83 1.40 -7.95 9.90
C LEU A 83 1.43 -8.92 11.08
N ALA A 84 2.62 -9.41 11.43
CA ALA A 84 2.86 -10.21 12.62
C ALA A 84 3.27 -9.29 13.77
N ILE A 85 2.69 -9.52 14.95
CA ILE A 85 2.99 -8.79 16.18
C ILE A 85 3.39 -9.82 17.22
N TYR A 86 4.62 -9.71 17.69
CA TYR A 86 5.18 -10.50 18.78
C TYR A 86 5.12 -9.67 20.05
N ASP A 87 4.91 -10.31 21.20
CA ASP A 87 4.98 -9.75 22.56
C ASP A 87 4.32 -8.37 22.84
N LEU A 88 3.53 -7.87 21.90
CA LEU A 88 3.01 -6.50 21.84
C LEU A 88 4.07 -5.39 21.87
N GLN A 89 5.34 -5.69 21.59
CA GLN A 89 6.42 -4.71 21.46
C GLN A 89 6.99 -4.66 20.04
N ARG A 90 7.05 -5.81 19.36
CA ARG A 90 7.64 -5.92 18.02
C ARG A 90 6.61 -6.27 16.97
N CYS A 91 6.79 -5.75 15.75
CA CYS A 91 6.04 -6.20 14.60
C CYS A 91 6.90 -6.29 13.34
N GLU A 92 6.47 -7.11 12.40
CA GLU A 92 7.09 -7.25 11.07
C GLU A 92 6.04 -7.54 10.00
N LEU A 93 6.36 -7.20 8.75
CA LEU A 93 5.54 -7.54 7.59
C LEU A 93 6.04 -8.85 6.99
N LEU A 94 5.21 -9.88 7.09
CA LEU A 94 5.44 -11.17 6.47
C LEU A 94 4.81 -11.22 5.09
N SER A 95 5.58 -11.62 4.09
CA SER A 95 5.10 -11.96 2.76
C SER A 95 4.40 -13.31 2.77
N SER A 96 3.66 -13.64 1.71
CA SER A 96 2.97 -14.93 1.57
C SER A 96 3.90 -16.17 1.59
N ARG A 97 5.21 -15.96 1.41
CA ARG A 97 6.24 -17.01 1.43
C ARG A 97 6.98 -17.08 2.76
N ASP A 98 6.80 -16.08 3.61
CA ASP A 98 7.51 -16.00 4.89
C ASP A 98 6.76 -16.82 5.93
N VAL A 99 7.49 -17.58 6.73
CA VAL A 99 6.94 -18.30 7.87
C VAL A 99 7.23 -17.45 9.11
N ALA A 100 6.20 -17.15 9.90
CA ALA A 100 6.39 -16.47 11.18
C ALA A 100 7.42 -17.23 12.03
N ALA A 101 8.20 -16.51 12.83
CA ALA A 101 9.22 -17.12 13.68
C ALA A 101 8.58 -18.24 14.52
N ALA A 102 8.92 -19.49 14.23
CA ALA A 102 8.17 -20.67 14.69
C ALA A 102 8.23 -20.92 16.21
N HIS A 103 8.90 -20.04 16.97
CA HIS A 103 9.17 -20.18 18.39
C HIS A 103 8.63 -19.03 19.23
N GLU A 104 7.92 -18.07 18.62
CA GLU A 104 7.32 -16.92 19.31
C GLU A 104 5.80 -16.92 19.13
N ASP A 105 5.07 -16.63 20.20
CA ASP A 105 3.63 -16.38 20.12
C ASP A 105 3.37 -15.05 19.40
N ALA A 106 2.44 -15.06 18.45
CA ALA A 106 2.19 -13.90 17.59
C ALA A 106 0.70 -13.65 17.32
N ILE A 107 0.34 -12.37 17.23
CA ILE A 107 -0.91 -11.93 16.63
C ILE A 107 -0.68 -11.73 15.13
N LEU A 108 -1.41 -12.47 14.31
CA LEU A 108 -1.31 -12.40 12.85
C LEU A 108 -2.50 -11.63 12.25
N LEU A 109 -2.23 -10.48 11.65
CA LEU A 109 -3.23 -9.64 10.98
C LEU A 109 -3.06 -9.72 9.46
N ARG A 110 -3.87 -10.55 8.80
CA ARG A 110 -3.94 -10.62 7.34
C ARG A 110 -4.42 -9.29 6.74
N LEU A 111 -3.65 -8.72 5.81
CA LEU A 111 -3.90 -7.38 5.29
C LEU A 111 -4.97 -7.34 4.19
N ASP A 112 -5.19 -8.42 3.45
CA ASP A 112 -6.10 -8.48 2.28
C ASP A 112 -7.48 -7.86 2.54
N ARG A 113 -8.15 -8.28 3.62
CA ARG A 113 -9.49 -7.77 3.98
C ARG A 113 -9.50 -6.29 4.34
N HIS A 114 -8.37 -5.77 4.81
CA HIS A 114 -8.23 -4.36 5.15
C HIS A 114 -7.98 -3.53 3.89
N LEU A 115 -7.11 -4.03 3.00
CA LEU A 115 -6.80 -3.44 1.70
C LEU A 115 -8.01 -3.41 0.77
N ALA A 116 -8.81 -4.48 0.71
CA ALA A 116 -10.04 -4.52 -0.09
C ALA A 116 -11.02 -3.39 0.28
N VAL A 117 -11.24 -3.15 1.57
CA VAL A 117 -12.11 -2.06 2.04
C VAL A 117 -11.52 -0.68 1.72
N LEU A 118 -10.20 -0.54 1.75
CA LEU A 118 -9.55 0.71 1.37
C LEU A 118 -9.63 0.95 -0.12
N SER A 119 -9.30 -0.05 -0.95
CA SER A 119 -9.40 0.00 -2.41
C SER A 119 -10.78 0.49 -2.85
N GLN A 120 -11.85 -0.10 -2.29
CA GLN A 120 -13.22 0.30 -2.60
C GLN A 120 -13.56 1.73 -2.14
N GLY A 121 -13.07 2.16 -0.98
CA GLY A 121 -13.48 3.43 -0.39
C GLY A 121 -12.69 4.66 -0.85
N ILE A 122 -11.43 4.51 -1.29
CA ILE A 122 -10.59 5.61 -1.82
C ILE A 122 -10.23 5.45 -3.30
N GLY A 123 -10.74 4.41 -3.98
CA GLY A 123 -10.50 4.19 -5.41
C GLY A 123 -9.07 3.79 -5.75
N LEU A 124 -8.37 3.09 -4.84
CA LEU A 124 -7.04 2.56 -5.13
C LEU A 124 -7.15 1.30 -6.00
N PRO A 125 -6.25 1.13 -6.99
CA PRO A 125 -6.26 -0.04 -7.85
C PRO A 125 -6.04 -1.31 -7.03
N ASP A 126 -6.93 -2.28 -7.22
CA ASP A 126 -6.76 -3.64 -6.75
C ASP A 126 -5.75 -4.35 -7.67
N PRO A 127 -4.67 -4.99 -7.16
CA PRO A 127 -3.75 -5.74 -8.00
C PRO A 127 -4.40 -6.90 -8.75
N VAL A 128 -5.59 -7.36 -8.35
CA VAL A 128 -6.33 -8.41 -9.08
C VAL A 128 -6.86 -7.88 -10.42
N THR A 129 -6.96 -6.56 -10.60
CA THR A 129 -7.20 -5.91 -11.90
C THR A 129 -5.89 -5.64 -12.61
N GLN A 130 -5.22 -6.69 -13.09
CA GLN A 130 -4.19 -6.51 -14.11
C GLN A 130 -4.85 -5.87 -15.33
N LEU A 131 -4.49 -4.61 -15.63
CA LEU A 131 -4.97 -3.93 -16.83
C LEU A 131 -4.61 -4.80 -18.04
N PRO A 132 -5.53 -4.96 -19.01
CA PRO A 132 -5.22 -5.74 -20.21
C PRO A 132 -3.96 -5.17 -20.84
N LEU A 133 -2.91 -6.00 -20.93
CA LEU A 133 -1.69 -5.61 -21.61
C LEU A 133 -2.06 -5.38 -23.07
N PHE A 134 -1.89 -4.14 -23.54
CA PHE A 134 -2.08 -3.86 -24.96
C PHE A 134 -1.07 -4.69 -25.75
N PRO A 135 -1.50 -5.41 -26.80
CA PRO A 135 -0.57 -6.15 -27.64
C PRO A 135 0.45 -5.18 -28.24
N ALA A 136 1.73 -5.55 -28.18
CA ALA A 136 2.79 -4.76 -28.80
C ALA A 136 2.57 -4.74 -30.32
N LEU A 137 2.17 -3.59 -30.86
CA LEU A 137 2.11 -3.38 -32.30
C LEU A 137 3.54 -3.23 -32.81
N ALA A 138 4.01 -4.21 -33.58
CA ALA A 138 5.29 -4.14 -34.25
C ALA A 138 5.29 -2.95 -35.22
N VAL A 139 6.16 -1.96 -34.97
CA VAL A 139 6.46 -0.92 -35.96
C VAL A 139 7.20 -1.61 -37.09
N GLN A 140 6.53 -1.83 -38.22
CA GLN A 140 7.22 -2.21 -39.45
C GLN A 140 8.10 -1.03 -39.86
N GLY A 141 9.40 -1.14 -39.55
CA GLY A 141 10.40 -0.26 -40.12
C GLY A 141 10.32 -0.35 -41.63
N GLY A 142 9.79 0.70 -42.26
CA GLY A 142 9.69 0.79 -43.70
C GLY A 142 11.07 0.54 -44.31
N THR A 143 11.21 -0.58 -45.02
CA THR A 143 12.35 -0.83 -45.89
C THR A 143 12.30 0.19 -47.01
N SER A 144 12.97 1.32 -46.82
CA SER A 144 13.34 2.20 -47.92
C SER A 144 14.39 1.47 -48.75
N SER A 145 13.92 0.66 -49.69
CA SER A 145 14.78 0.10 -50.74
C SER A 145 15.14 1.23 -51.70
N ALA A 146 16.35 1.77 -51.54
CA ALA A 146 16.92 2.72 -52.47
C ALA A 146 18.23 2.15 -53.01
N VAL A 147 18.20 1.47 -54.16
CA VAL A 147 19.33 1.48 -55.10
C VAL A 147 18.82 1.32 -56.55
N LYS A 148 18.66 2.44 -57.27
CA LYS A 148 18.63 2.45 -58.75
C LYS A 148 20.07 2.71 -59.22
N VAL A 149 20.79 1.64 -59.54
CA VAL A 149 22.14 1.69 -60.11
C VAL A 149 22.09 2.35 -61.49
N ARG A 150 22.81 3.47 -61.68
CA ARG A 150 23.06 4.08 -62.99
C ARG A 150 24.29 3.43 -63.63
N GLN A 151 24.12 2.83 -64.81
CA GLN A 151 25.22 2.35 -65.65
C GLN A 151 25.88 3.50 -66.44
N PRO A 152 27.22 3.53 -66.56
CA PRO A 152 27.92 4.41 -67.49
C PRO A 152 27.98 3.82 -68.91
N LYS A 153 27.70 4.65 -69.93
CA LYS A 153 27.91 4.34 -71.35
C LYS A 153 29.30 4.81 -71.77
N GLY A 154 30.10 3.91 -72.37
CA GLY A 154 31.33 4.25 -73.09
C GLY A 154 31.74 3.17 -74.09
N GLY A 155 31.90 3.57 -75.36
CA GLY A 155 32.56 2.82 -76.46
C GLY A 155 31.87 3.08 -77.81
N ARG A 156 32.32 4.02 -78.67
CA ARG A 156 33.46 4.04 -79.63
C ARG A 156 32.97 3.79 -81.08
N PRO A 157 33.65 4.27 -82.14
CA PRO A 157 35.06 3.99 -82.49
C PRO A 157 36.03 5.16 -82.31
#